data_AF-A0A8S3XQN6-F1
#
_entry.id   AF-A0A8S3XQN6-F1
#
_cell.length_a   1.000
_cell.length_b   1.000
_cell.length_c   1.000
_cell.angle_alpha   90.00
_cell.angle_beta   90.00
_cell.angle_gamma   90.00
#
_symmetry.space_group_name_H-M   'P 1'
#
loop_
_entity.id
_entity.type
_entity.pdbx_description
1 polymer ?
#
loop_
_entity_poly.entity_id
_entity_poly.type
_entity_poly.pdbx_seq_one_letter_code
_entity_poly.pdbx_strand_id
1 'polypeptide(L)'
;MCCKELVHVQERDAYGNEVGVAARRVPVAYLLVDVPVGVARRADNDLAPAPVAPAAPPPHSMRALHHHIQSATSFLEAMSDLHVLLYLCSNEALPLSLDTVQPLLQAVRERDAAAADSWRLQTQPATLLQLARAAAEADAPHGADAGGSVDGAGGAGGAGAVWTCALCTYHNAAALRACEMCAMPRSDAM
;
A
#
# COMPACT_ATOMS: atom_id res chain seq x y z
N MET A 1 -38.83 6.76 -37.79
CA MET A 1 -37.77 7.58 -38.41
C MET A 1 -36.58 7.59 -37.45
N CYS A 2 -35.52 6.85 -37.77
CA CYS A 2 -34.34 6.76 -36.91
C CYS A 2 -33.32 7.79 -37.39
N CYS A 3 -33.29 8.96 -36.76
CA CYS A 3 -32.25 9.96 -36.98
C CYS A 3 -30.93 9.37 -36.48
N LYS A 4 -30.13 8.78 -37.38
CA LYS A 4 -28.73 8.51 -37.10
C LYS A 4 -28.03 9.86 -37.04
N GLU A 5 -27.78 10.38 -35.85
CA GLU A 5 -26.93 11.55 -35.65
C GLU A 5 -25.57 11.27 -36.30
N LEU A 6 -25.27 12.01 -37.36
CA LEU A 6 -24.00 11.96 -38.06
C LEU A 6 -23.01 12.86 -37.29
N VAL A 7 -22.00 12.25 -36.71
CA VAL A 7 -20.90 12.98 -36.05
C VAL A 7 -19.93 13.44 -37.14
N HIS A 8 -19.47 14.68 -37.06
CA HIS A 8 -18.51 15.25 -38.01
C HIS A 8 -17.17 15.44 -37.33
N VAL A 9 -16.09 15.00 -37.98
CA VAL A 9 -14.70 15.14 -37.53
C VAL A 9 -13.96 15.97 -38.57
N GLN A 10 -13.12 16.91 -38.15
CA GLN A 10 -12.22 17.63 -39.05
C GLN A 10 -10.89 16.88 -39.13
N GLU A 11 -10.46 16.54 -40.33
CA GLU A 11 -9.19 15.86 -40.60
C GLU A 11 -8.33 16.74 -41.52
N ARG A 12 -7.00 16.69 -41.35
CA ARG A 12 -6.07 17.29 -42.32
C ARG A 12 -5.72 16.31 -43.41
N ASP A 13 -5.89 16.72 -44.66
CA ASP A 13 -5.44 15.95 -45.81
C ASP A 13 -3.91 16.03 -46.00
N ALA A 14 -3.38 15.26 -46.97
CA ALA A 14 -1.94 15.24 -47.28
C ALA A 14 -1.38 16.59 -47.76
N TYR A 15 -2.24 17.55 -48.08
CA TYR A 15 -1.89 18.91 -48.52
C TYR A 15 -2.05 19.94 -47.39
N GLY A 16 -2.46 19.51 -46.19
CA GLY A 16 -2.64 20.36 -45.02
C GLY A 16 -3.98 21.11 -44.97
N ASN A 17 -4.94 20.78 -45.85
CA ASN A 17 -6.28 21.38 -45.81
C ASN A 17 -7.15 20.67 -44.76
N GLU A 18 -7.98 21.44 -44.05
CA GLU A 18 -9.00 20.90 -43.14
C GLU A 18 -10.20 20.40 -43.95
N VAL A 19 -10.55 19.12 -43.80
CA VAL A 19 -11.67 18.47 -44.47
C VAL A 19 -12.64 17.93 -43.42
N GLY A 20 -13.92 18.29 -43.53
CA GLY A 20 -14.98 17.76 -42.66
C GLY A 20 -15.44 16.38 -43.15
N VAL A 21 -15.22 15.35 -42.34
CA VAL A 21 -15.64 13.97 -42.64
C VAL A 21 -16.79 13.56 -41.73
N ALA A 22 -17.89 13.11 -42.35
CA ALA A 22 -19.02 12.55 -41.63
C ALA A 22 -18.69 11.12 -41.17
N ALA A 23 -18.49 10.95 -39.87
CA ALA A 23 -18.14 9.68 -39.25
C ALA A 23 -19.35 9.05 -38.57
N ARG A 24 -19.68 7.81 -38.95
CA ARG A 24 -20.69 7.01 -38.23
C ARG A 24 -20.20 6.56 -36.86
N ARG A 25 -18.87 6.40 -36.70
CA ARG A 25 -18.17 6.18 -35.44
C ARG A 25 -16.88 7.00 -35.50
N VAL A 26 -16.65 7.82 -34.48
CA VAL A 26 -15.42 8.63 -34.38
C VAL A 26 -14.25 7.72 -34.01
N PRO A 27 -13.11 7.77 -34.72
CA PRO A 27 -11.91 7.04 -34.31
C PRO A 27 -11.38 7.54 -32.97
N VAL A 28 -10.96 6.62 -32.10
CA VAL A 28 -10.48 6.96 -30.73
C VAL A 28 -9.29 7.92 -30.74
N ALA A 29 -8.46 7.91 -31.78
CA ALA A 29 -7.31 8.80 -31.90
C ALA A 29 -7.69 10.30 -31.86
N TYR A 30 -8.88 10.67 -32.36
CA TYR A 30 -9.38 12.05 -32.28
C TYR A 30 -9.86 12.46 -30.89
N LEU A 31 -9.92 11.51 -29.95
CA LEU A 31 -10.30 11.72 -28.55
C LEU A 31 -9.09 11.72 -27.60
N LEU A 32 -7.88 11.51 -28.13
CA LEU A 32 -6.65 11.39 -27.36
C LEU A 32 -5.71 12.56 -27.69
N VAL A 33 -4.90 12.93 -26.70
CA VAL A 33 -3.83 13.92 -26.84
C VAL A 33 -2.54 13.30 -26.31
N ASP A 34 -1.49 13.38 -27.11
CA ASP A 34 -0.16 12.95 -26.69
C ASP A 34 0.45 13.96 -25.72
N VAL A 35 0.87 13.48 -24.55
CA VAL A 35 1.57 14.28 -23.54
C VAL A 35 3.03 13.80 -23.48
N PRO A 36 4.03 14.67 -23.74
CA PRO A 36 5.43 14.27 -23.68
C PRO A 36 5.81 13.86 -22.26
N VAL A 37 6.50 12.73 -22.12
CA VAL A 37 6.98 12.19 -20.85
C VAL A 37 8.51 12.19 -20.81
N GLY A 38 9.07 12.45 -19.63
CA GLY A 38 10.52 12.44 -19.42
C GLY A 38 10.86 12.43 -17.94
N VAL A 39 12.12 12.11 -17.65
CA VAL A 39 12.68 12.19 -16.29
C VAL A 39 13.57 13.43 -16.19
N ALA A 40 13.48 14.16 -15.08
CA ALA A 40 14.35 15.30 -14.85
C ALA A 40 15.81 14.83 -14.80
N ARG A 41 16.70 15.50 -15.56
CA ARG A 41 18.13 15.15 -15.66
C ARG A 41 18.85 15.22 -14.30
N ARG A 42 18.34 16.06 -13.41
CA ARG A 42 18.72 16.14 -12.01
C ARG A 42 17.43 16.11 -11.23
N ALA A 43 17.18 15.01 -10.55
CA ALA A 43 16.08 14.93 -9.61
C ALA A 43 16.53 15.68 -8.35
N ASP A 44 16.26 16.98 -8.27
CA ASP A 44 16.16 17.67 -6.98
C ASP A 44 14.87 17.18 -6.29
N ASN A 45 14.70 15.85 -6.20
CA ASN A 45 13.49 15.22 -5.71
C ASN A 45 13.57 15.11 -4.19
N ASP A 46 12.65 15.78 -3.52
CA ASP A 46 12.43 15.67 -2.08
C ASP A 46 11.88 14.30 -1.63
N LEU A 47 11.48 13.45 -2.59
CA LEU A 47 10.99 12.10 -2.35
C LEU A 47 11.65 11.07 -3.28
N ALA A 48 12.87 11.30 -3.75
CA ALA A 48 13.54 10.29 -4.58
C ALA A 48 13.61 8.96 -3.81
N PRO A 49 12.95 7.89 -4.26
CA PRO A 49 13.19 6.58 -3.67
C PRO A 49 14.66 6.26 -3.94
N ALA A 50 15.39 5.89 -2.88
CA ALA A 50 16.72 5.29 -3.02
C ALA A 50 16.65 4.17 -4.08
N PRO A 51 17.73 3.85 -4.82
CA PRO A 51 17.70 2.78 -5.80
C PRO A 51 17.29 1.46 -5.12
N VAL A 52 16.03 1.07 -5.30
CA VAL A 52 15.38 0.01 -4.53
C VAL A 52 15.81 -1.35 -5.10
N ALA A 53 16.67 -2.06 -4.37
CA ALA A 53 16.70 -3.52 -4.40
C ALA A 53 15.26 -4.02 -4.12
N PRO A 54 14.77 -5.11 -4.75
CA PRO A 54 13.33 -5.44 -4.89
C PRO A 54 12.53 -5.02 -3.65
N ALA A 55 11.64 -4.05 -3.87
CA ALA A 55 11.01 -3.27 -2.82
C ALA A 55 10.51 -4.15 -1.68
N ALA A 56 11.01 -3.89 -0.47
CA ALA A 56 10.36 -4.38 0.73
C ALA A 56 8.86 -4.00 0.61
N PRO A 57 7.94 -4.93 0.88
CA PRO A 57 6.52 -4.65 0.75
C PRO A 57 6.17 -3.40 1.57
N PRO A 58 5.31 -2.50 1.06
CA PRO A 58 4.97 -1.25 1.74
C PRO A 58 4.48 -1.55 3.16
N PRO A 59 4.80 -0.74 4.16
CA PRO A 59 4.43 -1.03 5.53
C PRO A 59 2.92 -0.85 5.71
N HIS A 60 2.17 -1.95 5.60
CA HIS A 60 0.71 -2.01 5.79
C HIS A 60 0.31 -2.53 7.17
N SER A 61 1.28 -2.72 8.08
CA SER A 61 1.06 -3.16 9.45
C SER A 61 1.97 -2.42 10.43
N MET A 62 1.58 -2.37 11.69
CA MET A 62 2.35 -1.78 12.79
C MET A 62 3.76 -2.38 12.89
N ARG A 63 3.87 -3.69 12.68
CA ARG A 63 5.16 -4.40 12.63
C ARG A 63 6.02 -3.95 11.45
N ALA A 64 5.43 -3.87 10.25
CA ALA A 64 6.16 -3.47 9.05
C ALA A 64 6.63 -2.01 9.15
N LEU A 65 5.81 -1.13 9.74
CA LEU A 65 6.20 0.26 10.02
C LEU A 65 7.40 0.31 10.96
N HIS A 66 7.38 -0.46 12.05
CA HIS A 66 8.51 -0.50 12.98
C HIS A 66 9.79 -0.99 12.31
N HIS A 67 9.72 -2.10 11.57
CA HIS A 67 10.87 -2.63 10.85
C HIS A 67 11.42 -1.65 9.81
N HIS A 68 10.54 -0.96 9.07
CA HIS A 68 10.93 0.08 8.11
C HIS A 68 11.73 1.20 8.78
N ILE A 69 11.23 1.72 9.90
CA ILE A 69 11.90 2.77 10.67
C ILE A 69 13.28 2.30 11.18
N GLN A 70 13.40 1.05 11.63
CA GLN A 70 14.68 0.48 12.09
C GLN A 70 15.68 0.25 10.96
N SER A 71 15.20 -0.04 9.74
CA SER A 71 16.06 -0.28 8.57
C SER A 71 16.60 1.00 7.92
N ALA A 72 15.99 2.15 8.20
CA ALA A 72 16.42 3.43 7.66
C ALA A 72 17.60 4.02 8.44
N THR A 73 18.43 4.83 7.78
CA THR A 73 19.57 5.49 8.45
C THR A 73 19.15 6.63 9.35
N SER A 74 18.00 7.24 9.06
CA SER A 74 17.42 8.33 9.84
C SER A 74 15.90 8.24 9.85
N PHE A 75 15.29 8.85 10.87
CA PHE A 75 13.83 8.95 10.95
C PHE A 75 13.25 9.74 9.77
N LEU A 76 13.92 10.81 9.36
CA LEU A 76 13.51 11.60 8.19
C LEU A 76 13.52 10.77 6.91
N GLU A 77 14.53 9.92 6.69
CA GLU A 77 14.57 9.01 5.54
C GLU A 77 13.40 8.01 5.58
N ALA A 78 13.13 7.41 6.75
CA ALA A 78 12.00 6.49 6.91
C ALA A 78 10.66 7.15 6.57
N MET A 79 10.47 8.40 6.99
CA MET A 79 9.24 9.18 6.76
C MET A 79 9.17 9.84 5.37
N SER A 80 10.25 9.82 4.59
CA SER A 80 10.28 10.34 3.20
C SER A 80 9.65 9.37 2.19
N ASP A 81 9.21 8.18 2.63
CA ASP A 81 8.45 7.23 1.83
C ASP A 81 6.96 7.60 1.83
N LEU A 82 6.40 7.81 0.63
CA LEU A 82 4.98 8.10 0.44
C LEU A 82 4.07 7.03 1.07
N HIS A 83 4.45 5.75 1.01
CA HIS A 83 3.62 4.66 1.55
C HIS A 83 3.54 4.72 3.08
N VAL A 84 4.62 5.14 3.73
CA VAL A 84 4.62 5.38 5.18
C VAL A 84 3.69 6.53 5.52
N LEU A 85 3.78 7.64 4.80
CA LEU A 85 2.93 8.82 5.02
C LEU A 85 1.45 8.49 4.83
N LEU A 86 1.11 7.72 3.79
CA LEU A 86 -0.26 7.23 3.58
C LEU A 86 -0.71 6.31 4.71
N TYR A 87 0.15 5.38 5.12
CA TYR A 87 -0.15 4.44 6.20
C TYR A 87 -0.40 5.13 7.55
N LEU A 88 0.35 6.18 7.87
CA LEU A 88 0.11 6.99 9.07
C LEU A 88 -1.31 7.57 9.13
N CYS A 89 -1.88 7.93 7.98
CA CYS A 89 -3.25 8.44 7.88
C CYS A 89 -4.31 7.34 7.76
N SER A 90 -3.97 6.17 7.21
CA SER A 90 -4.95 5.14 6.84
C SER A 90 -4.95 3.89 7.75
N ASN A 91 -4.06 3.78 8.73
CA ASN A 91 -4.01 2.62 9.61
C ASN A 91 -5.24 2.56 10.54
N GLU A 92 -5.70 1.34 10.85
CA GLU A 92 -6.90 1.14 11.68
C GLU A 92 -6.63 1.24 13.19
N ALA A 93 -5.37 1.12 13.63
CA ALA A 93 -5.01 1.11 15.05
C ALA A 93 -5.10 2.51 15.67
N LEU A 94 -4.53 3.50 15.00
CA LEU A 94 -4.55 4.90 15.40
C LEU A 94 -4.31 5.79 14.16
N PRO A 95 -5.34 6.07 13.34
CA PRO A 95 -5.18 6.94 12.18
C PRO A 95 -4.87 8.37 12.65
N LEU A 96 -3.78 8.94 12.15
CA LEU A 96 -3.40 10.32 12.47
C LEU A 96 -4.21 11.29 11.60
N SER A 97 -4.75 12.34 12.21
CA SER A 97 -5.40 13.42 11.46
C SER A 97 -4.39 14.14 10.58
N LEU A 98 -4.86 14.73 9.48
CA LEU A 98 -4.00 15.52 8.59
C LEU A 98 -3.33 16.68 9.32
N ASP A 99 -3.99 17.31 10.29
CA ASP A 99 -3.41 18.37 11.12
C ASP A 99 -2.22 17.87 11.94
N THR A 100 -2.32 16.64 12.48
CA THR A 100 -1.22 16.01 13.21
C THR A 100 -0.08 15.64 12.27
N VAL A 101 -0.36 15.20 11.03
CA VAL A 101 0.67 14.78 10.06
C VAL A 101 1.30 15.96 9.32
N GLN A 102 0.62 17.12 9.24
CA GLN A 102 1.09 18.29 8.50
C GLN A 102 2.50 18.78 8.89
N PRO A 103 2.90 18.88 10.17
CA PRO A 103 4.26 19.26 10.55
C PRO A 103 5.32 18.26 10.06
N LEU A 104 4.98 16.97 9.98
CA LEU A 104 5.87 15.96 9.42
C LEU A 104 6.02 16.14 7.91
N LEU A 105 4.93 16.39 7.18
CA LEU A 105 4.99 16.65 5.74
C LEU A 105 5.83 17.88 5.42
N GLN A 106 5.72 18.92 6.24
CA GLN A 106 6.56 20.10 6.12
C GLN A 106 8.05 19.76 6.36
N ALA A 107 8.36 18.99 7.41
CA ALA A 107 9.72 18.55 7.70
C ALA A 107 10.32 17.70 6.57
N VAL A 108 9.53 16.78 5.97
CA VAL A 108 9.96 15.97 4.82
C VAL A 108 10.23 16.85 3.61
N ARG A 109 9.33 17.80 3.30
CA ARG A 109 9.50 18.75 2.19
C ARG A 109 10.72 19.65 2.37
N GLU A 110 10.99 20.11 3.59
CA GLU A 110 12.10 21.03 3.90
C GLU A 110 13.40 20.29 4.25
N ARG A 111 13.38 18.94 4.23
CA ARG A 111 14.49 18.06 4.63
C ARG A 111 15.01 18.35 6.05
N ASP A 112 14.13 18.78 6.95
CA ASP A 112 14.48 19.10 8.33
C ASP A 112 14.34 17.88 9.24
N ALA A 113 15.48 17.24 9.54
CA ALA A 113 15.54 16.09 10.42
C ALA A 113 15.15 16.43 11.87
N ALA A 114 15.49 17.63 12.35
CA ALA A 114 15.20 18.03 13.71
C ALA A 114 13.69 18.26 13.91
N ALA A 115 13.02 18.86 12.91
CA ALA A 115 11.58 19.00 12.91
C ALA A 115 10.87 17.64 12.90
N ALA A 116 11.34 16.69 12.08
CA ALA A 116 10.80 15.33 12.05
C ALA A 116 10.99 14.60 13.40
N ASP A 117 12.15 14.75 14.04
CA ASP A 117 12.42 14.18 15.37
C ASP A 117 11.58 14.85 16.47
N SER A 118 11.26 16.13 16.36
CA SER A 118 10.36 16.82 17.29
C SER A 118 8.91 16.35 17.13
N TRP A 119 8.49 16.04 15.89
CA TRP A 119 7.14 15.58 15.58
C TRP A 119 6.86 14.23 16.24
N ARG A 120 7.80 13.29 16.18
CA ARG A 120 7.60 11.95 16.78
C ARG A 120 7.47 11.97 18.31
N LEU A 121 7.85 13.07 18.97
CA LEU A 121 7.69 13.25 20.42
C LEU A 121 6.29 13.75 20.81
N GLN A 122 5.48 14.20 19.84
CA GLN A 122 4.09 14.58 20.09
C GLN A 122 3.27 13.36 20.53
N THR A 123 2.22 13.59 21.32
CA THR A 123 1.48 12.52 21.99
C THR A 123 0.94 11.45 21.02
N GLN A 124 0.24 11.84 19.95
CA GLN A 124 -0.36 10.90 19.00
C GLN A 124 0.71 10.11 18.19
N PRO A 125 1.69 10.76 17.54
CA PRO A 125 2.80 10.06 16.89
C PRO A 125 3.57 9.13 17.83
N ALA A 126 3.89 9.59 19.04
CA ALA A 126 4.61 8.78 20.02
C ALA A 126 3.82 7.52 20.40
N THR A 127 2.50 7.63 20.61
CA THR A 127 1.64 6.48 20.88
C THR A 127 1.63 5.51 19.70
N LEU A 128 1.48 5.98 18.46
CA LEU A 128 1.50 5.13 17.28
C LEU A 128 2.83 4.38 17.14
N LEU A 129 3.96 5.06 17.34
CA LEU A 129 5.28 4.45 17.26
C LEU A 129 5.52 3.43 18.39
N GLN A 130 4.98 3.69 19.57
CA GLN A 130 5.00 2.73 20.68
C GLN A 130 4.18 1.48 20.36
N LEU A 131 2.99 1.62 19.74
CA LEU A 131 2.18 0.50 19.28
C LEU A 131 2.91 -0.30 18.19
N ALA A 132 3.56 0.39 17.25
CA ALA A 132 4.39 -0.24 16.21
C ALA A 132 5.53 -1.08 16.81
N ARG A 133 6.22 -0.55 17.83
CA ARG A 133 7.26 -1.26 18.57
C ARG A 133 6.71 -2.48 19.30
N ALA A 134 5.63 -2.30 20.07
CA ALA A 134 5.02 -3.40 20.82
C ALA A 134 4.53 -4.54 19.90
N ALA A 135 3.99 -4.20 18.72
CA ALA A 135 3.58 -5.17 17.72
C ALA A 135 4.77 -5.98 17.15
N ALA A 136 5.96 -5.39 17.08
CA ALA A 136 7.17 -6.11 16.66
C ALA A 136 7.74 -7.02 17.77
N GLU A 137 7.60 -6.61 19.04
CA GLU A 137 8.08 -7.38 20.20
C GLU A 137 7.18 -8.59 20.52
N ALA A 138 5.87 -8.51 20.27
CA ALA A 138 4.92 -9.61 20.49
C ALA A 138 5.21 -10.87 19.65
N ASP A 139 5.84 -10.72 18.48
CA ASP A 139 6.20 -11.80 17.58
C ASP A 139 7.63 -12.35 17.81
N ALA A 140 8.41 -11.74 18.73
CA ALA A 140 9.71 -12.26 19.07
C ALA A 140 9.53 -13.65 19.73
N PRO A 141 10.13 -14.72 19.20
CA PRO A 141 10.08 -16.01 19.86
C PRO A 141 10.70 -15.82 21.25
N HIS A 142 9.91 -16.03 22.29
CA HIS A 142 10.41 -16.01 23.66
C HIS A 142 11.60 -16.96 23.73
N GLY A 143 12.79 -16.39 23.86
CA GLY A 143 14.02 -17.15 23.97
C GLY A 143 13.99 -17.95 25.26
N ALA A 144 14.00 -19.28 25.12
CA ALA A 144 14.54 -20.28 26.04
C ALA A 144 15.06 -19.73 27.39
N ASP A 145 14.17 -19.57 28.36
CA ASP A 145 14.54 -19.58 29.76
C ASP A 145 14.35 -20.99 30.31
N ALA A 146 15.47 -21.58 30.74
CA ALA A 146 15.51 -22.86 31.39
C ALA A 146 14.96 -22.75 32.82
N GLY A 147 13.95 -23.55 33.13
CA GLY A 147 13.72 -24.07 34.49
C GLY A 147 12.42 -23.64 35.16
N GLY A 148 11.38 -24.48 35.03
CA GLY A 148 10.17 -24.37 35.84
C GLY A 148 9.04 -25.28 35.36
N SER A 149 9.21 -26.59 35.54
CA SER A 149 8.19 -27.60 35.25
C SER A 149 6.87 -27.32 35.98
N VAL A 150 5.79 -27.13 35.22
CA VAL A 150 4.44 -27.49 35.63
C VAL A 150 3.73 -28.15 34.44
N ASP A 151 3.38 -29.41 34.64
CA ASP A 151 2.62 -30.24 33.71
C ASP A 151 1.26 -29.60 33.36
N GLY A 152 1.03 -29.38 32.08
CA GLY A 152 -0.24 -28.88 31.54
C GLY A 152 -0.47 -29.44 30.14
N ALA A 153 -1.16 -30.58 30.09
CA ALA A 153 -1.54 -31.25 28.86
C ALA A 153 -2.41 -30.37 27.95
N GLY A 154 -2.10 -30.33 26.65
CA GLY A 154 -3.01 -29.74 25.66
C GLY A 154 -2.44 -29.53 24.26
N GLY A 155 -2.44 -30.58 23.44
CA GLY A 155 -2.67 -30.48 21.99
C GLY A 155 -1.48 -30.12 21.09
N ALA A 156 -0.94 -31.14 20.43
CA ALA A 156 -0.22 -30.98 19.17
C ALA A 156 -1.12 -30.37 18.08
N GLY A 157 -0.59 -29.47 17.25
CA GLY A 157 -1.28 -28.97 16.07
C GLY A 157 -0.31 -28.26 15.13
N GLY A 158 0.19 -29.00 14.13
CA GLY A 158 1.20 -28.53 13.18
C GLY A 158 0.80 -27.32 12.34
N ALA A 159 1.81 -26.72 11.71
CA ALA A 159 1.70 -25.66 10.72
C ALA A 159 0.40 -25.78 9.91
N GLY A 160 -0.50 -24.83 10.11
CA GLY A 160 -1.87 -24.91 9.66
C GLY A 160 -1.96 -25.06 8.15
N ALA A 161 -2.33 -26.26 7.69
CA ALA A 161 -2.75 -26.45 6.32
C ALA A 161 -3.96 -25.52 6.06
N VAL A 162 -3.97 -24.88 4.89
CA VAL A 162 -5.02 -23.96 4.43
C VAL A 162 -5.51 -24.49 3.08
N TRP A 163 -6.79 -24.32 2.77
CA TRP A 163 -7.35 -24.64 1.46
C TRP A 163 -8.00 -23.42 0.82
N THR A 164 -7.82 -23.27 -0.49
CA THR A 164 -8.38 -22.16 -1.25
C THR A 164 -9.76 -22.54 -1.79
N CYS A 165 -10.77 -21.71 -1.54
CA CYS A 165 -12.11 -21.93 -2.07
C CYS A 165 -12.12 -21.81 -3.60
N ALA A 166 -12.64 -22.82 -4.29
CA ALA A 166 -12.75 -22.83 -5.75
C ALA A 166 -13.73 -21.78 -6.31
N LEU A 167 -14.65 -21.24 -5.49
CA LEU A 167 -15.65 -20.26 -5.93
C LEU A 167 -15.21 -18.81 -5.69
N CYS A 168 -14.77 -18.49 -4.48
CA CYS A 168 -14.47 -17.10 -4.09
C CYS A 168 -12.98 -16.85 -3.80
N THR A 169 -12.11 -17.85 -3.97
CA THR A 169 -10.65 -17.77 -3.76
C THR A 169 -10.19 -17.47 -2.34
N TYR A 170 -11.11 -17.46 -1.37
CA TYR A 170 -10.77 -17.27 0.05
C TYR A 170 -9.97 -18.45 0.62
N HIS A 171 -9.00 -18.14 1.47
CA HIS A 171 -8.11 -19.11 2.12
C HIS A 171 -8.68 -19.52 3.48
N ASN A 172 -9.24 -20.73 3.55
CA ASN A 172 -9.92 -21.24 4.74
C ASN A 172 -8.96 -22.13 5.56
N ALA A 173 -9.11 -22.13 6.88
CA ALA A 173 -8.41 -23.08 7.75
C ALA A 173 -8.74 -24.54 7.36
N ALA A 174 -7.76 -25.46 7.41
CA ALA A 174 -7.96 -26.86 7.04
C ALA A 174 -9.08 -27.59 7.81
N ALA A 175 -9.39 -27.14 9.04
CA ALA A 175 -10.46 -27.71 9.85
C ALA A 175 -11.86 -27.45 9.27
N LEU A 176 -12.03 -26.44 8.42
CA LEU A 176 -13.33 -26.05 7.87
C LEU A 176 -13.68 -26.87 6.64
N ARG A 177 -14.92 -27.40 6.62
CA ARG A 177 -15.50 -28.16 5.50
C ARG A 177 -16.35 -27.31 4.54
N ALA A 178 -16.57 -26.05 4.89
CA ALA A 178 -17.26 -25.06 4.06
C ALA A 178 -16.51 -23.73 4.12
N CYS A 179 -16.65 -22.91 3.08
CA CYS A 179 -15.98 -21.62 3.02
C CYS A 179 -16.64 -20.61 3.99
N GLU A 180 -15.85 -19.88 4.78
CA GLU A 180 -16.37 -18.84 5.69
C GLU A 180 -17.03 -17.67 4.95
N MET A 181 -16.54 -17.39 3.74
CA MET A 181 -16.98 -16.22 2.97
C MET A 181 -18.25 -16.51 2.16
N CYS A 182 -18.34 -17.68 1.51
CA CYS A 182 -19.46 -18.00 0.62
C CYS A 182 -20.30 -19.22 1.03
N ALA A 183 -20.00 -19.84 2.17
CA ALA A 183 -20.67 -21.03 2.71
C ALA A 183 -20.67 -22.29 1.82
N MET A 184 -19.94 -22.30 0.69
CA MET A 184 -19.87 -23.46 -0.19
C MET A 184 -18.99 -24.57 0.36
N PRO A 185 -19.34 -25.85 0.15
CA PRO A 185 -18.56 -26.98 0.63
C PRO A 185 -17.18 -27.02 -0.05
N ARG A 186 -16.21 -27.58 0.67
CA ARG A 186 -14.91 -27.91 0.11
C ARG A 186 -15.06 -28.93 -1.02
N SER A 187 -14.34 -28.75 -2.12
CA SER A 187 -14.42 -29.57 -3.34
C SER A 187 -14.10 -31.07 -3.13
N ASP A 188 -13.57 -31.43 -1.96
CA ASP A 188 -13.21 -32.80 -1.60
C ASP A 188 -14.40 -33.57 -0.96
N ALA A 189 -15.59 -32.95 -0.89
CA ALA A 189 -16.80 -33.52 -0.30
C ALA A 189 -17.78 -34.11 -1.34
N MET A 190 -17.30 -34.51 -2.52
CA MET A 190 -18.08 -35.20 -3.56
C MET A 190 -17.68 -36.67 -3.65
#